data_AF-A0A4V1CHY9-F1
#
_entry.id   AF-A0A4V1CHY9-F1
#
_cell.length_a   1.000
_cell.length_b   1.000
_cell.length_c   1.000
_cell.angle_alpha   90.00
_cell.angle_beta   90.00
_cell.angle_gamma   90.00
#
_symmetry.space_group_name_H-M   'P 1'
#
loop_
_entity.id
_entity.type
_entity.pdbx_description
1 polymer ?
#
loop_
_entity_poly.entity_id
_entity_poly.type
_entity_poly.pdbx_seq_one_letter_code
_entity_poly.pdbx_strand_id
1 'polypeptide(L)'
;MATTTTNRSPLIVMRDTRAWQLQVWISFGIAVFLCATGLAYLPGEALDRAFMVMGYVFCLSTVFVLSKAVRDTQKAQVSGEVETPMWRLVVWGGFAVAMGLTGWGLLRMNVDVTYRAYLGVSWLYLVTSAFTLAKTLRDRHEADLAEAQMHGELIGRQQVLPERSSDGATAATAQAVRTEAAA
;
A
#
# COMPACT_ATOMS: atom_id res chain seq x y z
N MET A 1 -21.00 33.00 26.16
CA MET A 1 -20.38 31.70 26.45
C MET A 1 -20.77 30.76 25.31
N ALA A 2 -19.88 30.51 24.36
CA ALA A 2 -20.22 29.80 23.12
C ALA A 2 -19.93 28.30 23.26
N THR A 3 -20.95 27.48 23.02
CA THR A 3 -20.84 26.01 23.12
C THR A 3 -20.29 25.44 21.81
N THR A 4 -19.04 25.01 21.79
CA THR A 4 -18.43 24.34 20.64
C THR A 4 -18.95 22.90 20.52
N THR A 5 -20.05 22.71 19.80
CA THR A 5 -20.59 21.39 19.49
C THR A 5 -19.71 20.69 18.45
N THR A 6 -18.70 19.93 18.89
CA THR A 6 -17.88 19.09 18.02
C THR A 6 -18.73 17.94 17.47
N ASN A 7 -19.32 18.15 16.29
CA ASN A 7 -20.01 17.10 15.53
C ASN A 7 -18.98 16.10 14.99
N ARG A 8 -18.68 15.05 15.76
CA ARG A 8 -17.87 13.93 15.29
C ARG A 8 -18.75 13.02 14.44
N SER A 9 -18.78 13.28 13.13
CA SER A 9 -19.35 12.34 12.16
C SER A 9 -18.76 10.95 12.39
N PRO A 10 -19.56 9.88 12.49
CA PRO A 10 -19.03 8.53 12.52
C PRO A 10 -18.35 8.27 11.18
N LEU A 11 -17.02 8.20 11.17
CA LEU A 11 -16.28 7.74 10.01
C LEU A 11 -16.65 6.28 9.80
N ILE A 12 -17.57 6.03 8.86
CA ILE A 12 -17.88 4.70 8.38
C ILE A 12 -16.59 4.19 7.75
N VAL A 13 -15.90 3.31 8.48
CA VAL A 13 -14.78 2.54 7.94
C VAL A 13 -15.37 1.60 6.90
N MET A 14 -15.50 2.09 5.67
CA MET A 14 -15.85 1.27 4.52
C MET A 14 -14.72 0.26 4.35
N ARG A 15 -14.97 -0.96 4.85
CA ARG A 15 -14.14 -2.14 4.66
C ARG A 15 -14.11 -2.46 3.17
N ASP A 16 -13.17 -1.84 2.46
CA ASP A 16 -13.02 -2.04 1.03
C ASP A 16 -12.79 -3.53 0.78
N THR A 17 -13.72 -4.12 0.02
CA THR A 17 -14.08 -5.51 0.28
C THR A 17 -12.96 -6.43 -0.20
N ARG A 18 -12.62 -7.46 0.59
CA ARG A 18 -11.56 -8.43 0.22
C ARG A 18 -11.74 -9.03 -1.19
N ALA A 19 -12.96 -9.09 -1.71
CA ALA A 19 -13.28 -9.43 -3.09
C ALA A 19 -12.63 -8.50 -4.14
N TRP A 20 -12.63 -7.18 -3.93
CA TRP A 20 -11.97 -6.22 -4.82
C TRP A 20 -10.44 -6.37 -4.81
N GLN A 21 -9.86 -6.63 -3.63
CA GLN A 21 -8.43 -6.94 -3.52
C GLN A 21 -8.09 -8.25 -4.26
N LEU A 22 -8.95 -9.27 -4.16
CA LEU A 22 -8.81 -10.54 -4.88
C LEU A 22 -8.91 -10.33 -6.41
N GLN A 23 -9.80 -9.44 -6.87
CA GLN A 23 -9.90 -9.03 -8.27
C GLN A 23 -8.59 -8.38 -8.77
N VAL A 24 -7.99 -7.45 -8.00
CA VAL A 24 -6.71 -6.82 -8.38
C VAL A 24 -5.57 -7.85 -8.44
N TRP A 25 -5.53 -8.79 -7.48
CA TRP A 25 -4.57 -9.90 -7.51
C TRP A 25 -4.76 -10.83 -8.71
N ILE A 26 -6.00 -11.13 -9.09
CA ILE A 26 -6.32 -11.91 -10.29
C ILE A 26 -5.86 -11.17 -11.55
N SER A 27 -6.13 -9.87 -11.68
CA SER A 27 -5.65 -9.06 -12.82
C SER A 27 -4.12 -9.02 -12.90
N PHE A 28 -3.42 -8.88 -11.78
CA PHE A 28 -1.95 -8.96 -11.74
C PHE A 28 -1.43 -10.35 -12.14
N GLY A 29 -2.06 -11.43 -11.63
CA GLY A 29 -1.73 -12.80 -12.03
C GLY A 29 -1.93 -13.05 -13.52
N ILE A 30 -3.02 -12.53 -14.11
CA ILE A 30 -3.29 -12.58 -15.55
C ILE A 30 -2.22 -11.78 -16.33
N ALA A 31 -1.80 -10.60 -15.85
CA ALA A 31 -0.74 -9.82 -16.49
C ALA A 31 0.61 -10.58 -16.53
N VAL A 32 1.01 -11.16 -15.39
CA VAL A 32 2.22 -12.00 -15.29
C VAL A 32 2.09 -13.22 -16.22
N PHE A 33 0.93 -13.86 -16.25
CA PHE A 33 0.69 -15.02 -17.10
C PHE A 33 0.74 -14.67 -18.60
N LEU A 34 0.12 -13.56 -19.05
CA LEU A 34 0.23 -13.11 -20.44
C LEU A 34 1.66 -12.81 -20.86
N CYS A 35 2.47 -12.16 -20.00
CA CYS A 35 3.89 -11.96 -20.27
C CYS A 35 4.64 -13.30 -20.34
N ALA A 36 4.46 -14.18 -19.35
CA ALA A 36 5.14 -15.48 -19.31
C ALA A 36 4.78 -16.34 -20.54
N THR A 37 3.51 -16.39 -20.94
CA THR A 37 3.07 -17.06 -22.18
C THR A 37 3.67 -16.38 -23.42
N GLY A 38 3.70 -15.05 -23.47
CA GLY A 38 4.35 -14.29 -24.54
C GLY A 38 5.82 -14.65 -24.74
N LEU A 39 6.59 -14.72 -23.65
CA LEU A 39 8.01 -15.12 -23.68
C LEU A 39 8.20 -16.62 -23.96
N ALA A 40 7.27 -17.47 -23.54
CA ALA A 40 7.32 -18.91 -23.81
C ALA A 40 7.18 -19.23 -25.31
N TYR A 41 6.26 -18.55 -26.01
CA TYR A 41 5.97 -18.82 -27.43
C TYR A 41 7.04 -18.32 -28.41
N LEU A 42 7.86 -17.30 -28.06
CA LEU A 42 9.10 -17.02 -28.80
C LEU A 42 8.89 -16.62 -30.28
N PRO A 43 9.59 -17.21 -31.27
CA PRO A 43 10.39 -18.44 -31.23
C PRO A 43 11.93 -18.24 -31.13
N GLY A 44 12.41 -17.08 -30.68
CA GLY A 44 13.84 -16.67 -30.72
C GLY A 44 14.87 -17.51 -29.94
N GLU A 45 16.15 -17.12 -30.04
CA GLU A 45 17.29 -17.74 -29.37
C GLU A 45 17.11 -17.74 -27.83
N ALA A 46 17.54 -18.82 -27.16
CA ALA A 46 17.30 -18.99 -25.72
C ALA A 46 17.96 -17.88 -24.87
N LEU A 47 19.08 -17.33 -25.35
CA LEU A 47 19.83 -16.25 -24.69
C LEU A 47 19.00 -14.96 -24.60
N ASP A 48 18.37 -14.54 -25.69
CA ASP A 48 17.53 -13.34 -25.73
C ASP A 48 16.28 -13.50 -24.85
N ARG A 49 15.66 -14.69 -24.84
CA ARG A 49 14.52 -14.97 -23.96
C ARG A 49 14.92 -14.89 -22.49
N ALA A 50 16.07 -15.44 -22.11
CA ALA A 50 16.57 -15.37 -20.74
C ALA A 50 16.91 -13.92 -20.34
N PHE A 51 17.56 -13.16 -21.22
CA PHE A 51 17.83 -11.73 -21.02
C PHE A 51 16.52 -10.94 -20.81
N MET A 52 15.49 -11.22 -21.62
CA MET A 52 14.15 -10.65 -21.44
C MET A 52 13.57 -10.98 -20.07
N VAL A 53 13.47 -12.26 -19.68
CA VAL A 53 12.92 -12.65 -18.37
C VAL A 53 13.60 -11.87 -17.23
N MET A 54 14.93 -11.77 -17.25
CA MET A 54 15.68 -11.01 -16.25
C MET A 54 15.34 -9.50 -16.28
N GLY A 55 15.19 -8.91 -17.47
CA GLY A 55 14.74 -7.52 -17.64
C GLY A 55 13.32 -7.27 -17.10
N TYR A 56 12.36 -8.16 -17.40
CA TYR A 56 10.99 -8.08 -16.88
C TYR A 56 10.95 -8.20 -15.34
N VAL A 57 11.71 -9.15 -14.76
CA VAL A 57 11.80 -9.32 -13.29
C VAL A 57 12.48 -8.10 -12.64
N PHE A 58 13.54 -7.57 -13.25
CA PHE A 58 14.19 -6.35 -12.77
C PHE A 58 13.24 -5.14 -12.85
N CYS A 59 12.49 -4.99 -13.93
CA CYS A 59 11.49 -3.92 -14.09
C CYS A 59 10.36 -4.03 -13.05
N LEU A 60 9.86 -5.23 -12.76
CA LEU A 60 8.93 -5.45 -11.63
C LEU A 60 9.56 -5.00 -10.30
N SER A 61 10.81 -5.39 -10.03
CA SER A 61 11.54 -4.99 -8.82
C SER A 61 11.66 -3.46 -8.71
N THR A 62 12.04 -2.76 -9.78
CA THR A 62 12.16 -1.29 -9.74
C THR A 62 10.80 -0.58 -9.56
N VAL A 63 9.69 -1.14 -10.06
CA VAL A 63 8.34 -0.63 -9.77
C VAL A 63 7.99 -0.74 -8.28
N PHE A 64 8.35 -1.86 -7.61
CA PHE A 64 8.16 -2.00 -6.17
C PHE A 64 9.08 -1.08 -5.36
N VAL A 65 10.36 -0.94 -5.76
CA VAL A 65 11.30 -0.02 -5.11
C VAL A 65 10.85 1.44 -5.25
N LEU A 66 10.39 1.85 -6.44
CA LEU A 66 9.80 3.18 -6.67
C LEU A 66 8.55 3.40 -5.83
N SER A 67 7.67 2.40 -5.74
CA SER A 67 6.47 2.49 -4.89
C SER A 67 6.79 2.57 -3.40
N LYS A 68 7.86 1.90 -2.94
CA LYS A 68 8.38 2.04 -1.57
C LYS A 68 9.02 3.41 -1.34
N ALA A 69 9.84 3.89 -2.25
CA ALA A 69 10.47 5.20 -2.13
C ALA A 69 9.43 6.34 -2.09
N VAL A 70 8.39 6.29 -2.92
CA VAL A 70 7.27 7.26 -2.87
C VAL A 70 6.52 7.21 -1.54
N ARG A 71 6.43 6.04 -0.90
CA ARG A 71 5.88 5.89 0.47
C ARG A 71 6.81 6.50 1.51
N ASP A 72 8.11 6.22 1.43
CA ASP A 72 9.10 6.75 2.36
C ASP A 72 9.18 8.30 2.26
N THR A 73 9.06 8.85 1.04
CA THR A 73 8.85 10.28 0.74
C THR A 73 7.62 10.87 1.44
N GLN A 74 6.45 10.24 1.29
CA GLN A 74 5.24 10.78 1.94
C GLN A 74 5.28 10.68 3.46
N LYS A 75 5.96 9.67 4.02
CA LYS A 75 6.21 9.60 5.47
C LYS A 75 7.09 10.76 5.95
N ALA A 76 8.19 11.06 5.27
CA ALA A 76 9.04 12.21 5.60
C ALA A 76 8.25 13.53 5.52
N GLN A 77 7.42 13.71 4.49
CA GLN A 77 6.59 14.90 4.32
C GLN A 77 5.55 15.09 5.44
N VAL A 78 4.92 14.01 5.93
CA VAL A 78 3.99 14.07 7.08
C VAL A 78 4.71 14.32 8.40
N SER A 79 5.93 13.79 8.56
CA SER A 79 6.78 14.01 9.75
C SER A 79 7.44 15.39 9.80
N GLY A 80 7.36 16.19 8.72
CA GLY A 80 7.99 17.50 8.61
C GLY A 80 9.51 17.46 8.35
N GLU A 81 10.07 16.29 8.01
CA GLU A 81 11.48 16.15 7.66
C GLU A 81 11.73 16.65 6.24
N VAL A 82 12.81 17.42 6.04
CA VAL A 82 13.19 17.92 4.72
C VAL A 82 13.69 16.77 3.86
N GLU A 83 12.87 16.35 2.90
CA GLU A 83 13.28 15.41 1.86
C GLU A 83 14.60 15.83 1.21
N THR A 84 15.61 14.97 1.26
CA THR A 84 16.82 15.18 0.46
C THR A 84 16.50 14.91 -1.03
N PRO A 85 16.58 15.91 -1.92
CA PRO A 85 16.15 15.74 -3.32
C PRO A 85 16.98 14.69 -4.08
N MET A 86 18.15 14.32 -3.55
CA MET A 86 19.03 13.29 -4.07
C MET A 86 18.40 11.88 -4.05
N TRP A 87 17.64 11.52 -3.00
CA TRP A 87 16.98 10.20 -2.92
C TRP A 87 15.99 9.99 -4.07
N ARG A 88 15.13 11.00 -4.31
CA ARG A 88 14.12 10.95 -5.37
C ARG A 88 14.73 10.78 -6.76
N LEU A 89 15.89 11.42 -7.01
CA LEU A 89 16.63 11.28 -8.27
C LEU A 89 17.19 9.87 -8.50
N VAL A 90 17.75 9.23 -7.46
CA VAL A 90 18.26 7.84 -7.56
C VAL A 90 17.15 6.87 -7.94
N VAL A 91 15.98 7.02 -7.31
CA VAL A 91 14.84 6.13 -7.52
C VAL A 91 14.21 6.32 -8.90
N TRP A 92 13.99 7.58 -9.32
CA TRP A 92 13.50 7.87 -10.67
C TRP A 92 14.50 7.43 -11.74
N GLY A 93 15.81 7.61 -11.49
CA GLY A 93 16.88 7.12 -12.34
C GLY A 93 16.85 5.60 -12.49
N GLY A 94 16.73 4.85 -11.40
CA GLY A 94 16.63 3.39 -11.43
C GLY A 94 15.42 2.87 -12.21
N PHE A 95 14.26 3.51 -12.06
CA PHE A 95 13.07 3.17 -12.85
C PHE A 95 13.26 3.53 -14.34
N ALA A 96 13.77 4.71 -14.65
CA ALA A 96 14.04 5.13 -16.04
C ALA A 96 15.08 4.23 -16.72
N VAL A 97 16.12 3.80 -16.01
CA VAL A 97 17.13 2.84 -16.50
C VAL A 97 16.52 1.46 -16.73
N ALA A 98 15.63 0.97 -15.85
CA ALA A 98 14.93 -0.30 -16.06
C ALA A 98 13.98 -0.26 -17.27
N MET A 99 13.23 0.85 -17.41
CA MET A 99 12.36 1.09 -18.58
C MET A 99 13.18 1.18 -19.87
N GLY A 100 14.30 1.91 -19.83
CA GLY A 100 15.23 2.06 -20.94
C GLY A 100 15.90 0.75 -21.35
N LEU A 101 16.41 -0.05 -20.40
CA LEU A 101 17.01 -1.35 -20.67
C LEU A 101 16.02 -2.36 -21.26
N THR A 102 14.80 -2.40 -20.73
CA THR A 102 13.76 -3.33 -21.23
C THR A 102 13.30 -2.92 -22.62
N GLY A 103 13.05 -1.62 -22.86
CA GLY A 103 12.74 -1.09 -24.18
C GLY A 103 13.88 -1.28 -25.19
N TRP A 104 15.13 -1.02 -24.80
CA TRP A 104 16.31 -1.23 -25.63
C TRP A 104 16.51 -2.72 -25.98
N GLY A 105 16.29 -3.61 -25.01
CA GLY A 105 16.26 -5.06 -25.24
C GLY A 105 15.22 -5.45 -26.29
N LEU A 106 14.00 -4.89 -26.21
CA LEU A 106 12.96 -5.10 -27.23
C LEU A 106 13.36 -4.56 -28.60
N LEU A 107 14.02 -3.41 -28.67
CA LEU A 107 14.45 -2.81 -29.94
C LEU A 107 15.59 -3.59 -30.61
N ARG A 108 16.47 -4.23 -29.84
CA ARG A 108 17.63 -4.98 -30.37
C ARG A 108 17.28 -6.37 -30.90
N MET A 109 16.12 -6.90 -30.53
CA MET A 109 15.71 -8.27 -30.86
C MET A 109 15.12 -8.33 -32.28
N ASN A 110 15.74 -9.12 -33.17
CA ASN A 110 15.30 -9.31 -34.55
C ASN A 110 14.17 -10.36 -34.62
N VAL A 111 13.01 -9.99 -34.09
CA VAL A 111 11.77 -10.77 -34.04
C VAL A 111 10.69 -10.05 -34.83
N ASP A 112 9.74 -10.82 -35.37
CA ASP A 112 8.59 -10.29 -36.11
C ASP A 112 7.87 -9.17 -35.34
N VAL A 113 7.46 -8.13 -36.07
CA VAL A 113 6.94 -6.88 -35.49
C VAL A 113 5.69 -7.11 -34.63
N THR A 114 4.91 -8.14 -34.95
CA THR A 114 3.67 -8.53 -34.24
C THR A 114 3.98 -9.01 -32.83
N TYR A 115 4.99 -9.89 -32.69
CA TYR A 115 5.45 -10.41 -31.40
C TYR A 115 6.10 -9.31 -30.57
N ARG A 116 6.89 -8.43 -31.20
CA ARG A 116 7.50 -7.28 -30.52
C ARG A 116 6.45 -6.30 -29.97
N ALA A 117 5.37 -6.07 -30.73
CA ALA A 117 4.23 -5.27 -30.28
C ALA A 117 3.48 -5.94 -29.11
N TYR A 118 3.19 -7.25 -29.19
CA TYR A 118 2.55 -8.00 -28.11
C TYR A 118 3.39 -7.98 -26.81
N LEU A 119 4.70 -8.19 -26.91
CA LEU A 119 5.62 -8.09 -25.77
C LEU A 119 5.62 -6.68 -25.15
N GLY A 120 5.65 -5.64 -25.98
CA GLY A 120 5.60 -4.25 -25.53
C GLY A 120 4.30 -3.89 -24.80
N VAL A 121 3.15 -4.32 -25.33
CA VAL A 121 1.84 -4.12 -24.68
C VAL A 121 1.73 -4.91 -23.38
N SER A 122 2.12 -6.19 -23.38
CA SER A 122 2.06 -7.02 -22.16
C SER A 122 2.99 -6.47 -21.06
N TRP A 123 4.17 -5.96 -21.43
CA TRP A 123 5.09 -5.27 -20.53
C TRP A 123 4.49 -4.02 -19.88
N LEU A 124 3.91 -3.12 -20.67
CA LEU A 124 3.25 -1.91 -20.15
C LEU A 124 2.07 -2.26 -19.23
N TYR A 125 1.30 -3.29 -19.59
CA TYR A 125 0.20 -3.80 -18.78
C TYR A 125 0.67 -4.43 -17.47
N LEU A 126 1.79 -5.16 -17.49
CA LEU A 126 2.45 -5.73 -16.31
C LEU A 126 2.95 -4.63 -15.36
N VAL A 127 3.63 -3.60 -15.88
CA VAL A 127 4.09 -2.44 -15.09
C VAL A 127 2.91 -1.73 -14.43
N THR A 128 1.84 -1.47 -15.19
CA THR A 128 0.62 -0.85 -14.66
C THR A 128 -0.01 -1.71 -13.56
N SER A 129 -0.12 -3.02 -13.79
CA SER A 129 -0.68 -3.97 -12.81
C SER A 129 0.18 -4.07 -11.55
N ALA A 130 1.51 -4.01 -11.68
CA ALA A 130 2.44 -3.97 -10.55
C ALA A 130 2.28 -2.68 -9.72
N PHE A 131 2.08 -1.52 -10.36
CA PHE A 131 1.74 -0.28 -9.64
C PHE A 131 0.40 -0.36 -8.92
N THR A 132 -0.62 -1.01 -9.52
CA THR A 132 -1.93 -1.24 -8.86
C THR A 132 -1.77 -2.17 -7.67
N LEU A 133 -0.97 -3.23 -7.78
CA LEU A 133 -0.65 -4.12 -6.66
C LEU A 133 0.11 -3.38 -5.54
N ALA A 134 1.07 -2.53 -5.89
CA ALA A 134 1.84 -1.76 -4.91
C ALA A 134 1.00 -0.69 -4.19
N LYS A 135 0.00 -0.10 -4.86
CA LYS A 135 -1.01 0.77 -4.23
C LYS A 135 -1.94 -0.03 -3.33
N THR A 136 -2.60 -1.08 -3.82
CA THR A 136 -3.50 -1.87 -2.97
C THR A 136 -2.81 -2.51 -1.75
N LEU A 137 -1.53 -2.89 -1.86
CA LEU A 137 -0.74 -3.36 -0.72
C LEU A 137 -0.35 -2.23 0.26
N ARG A 138 -0.27 -0.98 -0.20
CA ARG A 138 -0.16 0.21 0.65
C ARG A 138 -1.48 0.50 1.36
N ASP A 139 -2.59 0.54 0.62
CA ASP A 139 -3.92 0.87 1.14
C ASP A 139 -4.32 -0.09 2.27
N ARG A 140 -3.96 -1.37 2.14
CA ARG A 140 -4.08 -2.38 3.22
C ARG A 140 -3.29 -2.03 4.48
N HIS A 141 -2.04 -1.59 4.34
CA HIS A 141 -1.19 -1.28 5.50
C HIS A 141 -1.66 -0.01 6.23
N GLU A 142 -2.23 0.96 5.51
CA GLU A 142 -2.85 2.15 6.11
C GLU A 142 -4.18 1.80 6.81
N ALA A 143 -4.99 0.90 6.23
CA ALA A 143 -6.19 0.37 6.89
C ALA A 143 -5.89 -0.42 8.17
N ASP A 144 -4.92 -1.35 8.12
CA ASP A 144 -4.52 -2.16 9.28
C ASP A 144 -4.00 -1.26 10.44
N LEU A 145 -3.27 -0.17 10.13
CA LEU A 145 -2.80 0.80 11.12
C LEU A 145 -3.96 1.61 11.74
N ALA A 146 -4.94 2.04 10.92
CA ALA A 146 -6.11 2.74 11.42
C ALA A 146 -6.98 1.85 12.34
N GLU A 147 -7.18 0.57 11.99
CA GLU A 147 -7.87 -0.40 12.85
C GLU A 147 -7.14 -0.58 14.19
N ALA A 148 -5.81 -0.66 14.20
CA ALA A 148 -5.00 -0.77 15.41
C ALA A 148 -5.12 0.47 16.33
N GLN A 149 -5.12 1.69 15.75
CA GLN A 149 -5.34 2.92 16.53
C GLN A 149 -6.73 2.98 17.14
N MET A 150 -7.77 2.59 16.38
CA MET A 150 -9.15 2.54 16.87
C MET A 150 -9.33 1.51 17.99
N HIS A 151 -8.69 0.34 17.90
CA HIS A 151 -8.68 -0.64 19.00
C HIS A 151 -7.99 -0.08 20.25
N GLY A 152 -6.88 0.66 20.10
CA GLY A 152 -6.21 1.34 21.20
C GLY A 152 -7.10 2.37 21.91
N GLU A 153 -7.79 3.24 21.16
CA GLU A 153 -8.73 4.21 21.74
C GLU A 153 -9.93 3.54 22.43
N LEU A 154 -10.46 2.45 21.87
CA LEU A 154 -11.59 1.72 22.46
C LEU A 154 -11.20 1.02 23.76
N ILE A 155 -10.06 0.32 23.79
CA ILE A 155 -9.55 -0.34 25.00
C ILE A 155 -9.22 0.70 26.07
N GLY A 156 -8.56 1.80 25.72
CA GLY A 156 -8.28 2.90 26.65
C GLY A 156 -9.55 3.54 27.23
N ARG A 157 -10.56 3.83 26.39
CA ARG A 157 -11.88 4.31 26.86
C ARG A 157 -12.57 3.31 27.78
N GLN A 158 -12.49 2.02 27.47
CA GLN A 158 -13.10 0.96 28.27
C GLN A 158 -12.32 0.65 29.56
N GLN A 159 -11.08 1.11 29.71
CA GLN A 159 -10.35 1.13 30.98
C GLN A 159 -10.69 2.36 31.85
N VAL A 160 -10.96 3.53 31.23
CA VAL A 160 -11.32 4.76 31.97
C VAL A 160 -12.77 4.72 32.52
N LEU A 161 -13.68 3.98 31.87
CA LEU A 161 -15.05 3.78 32.33
C LEU A 161 -15.18 3.05 33.70
N PRO A 162 -14.54 1.88 33.94
CA PRO A 162 -14.67 1.13 35.19
C PRO A 162 -14.02 1.81 36.41
N GLU A 163 -12.90 2.52 36.25
CA GLU A 163 -12.34 3.34 37.35
C GLU A 163 -13.35 4.39 37.80
N ARG A 164 -13.93 5.13 36.85
CA ARG A 164 -14.87 6.23 37.17
C ARG A 164 -16.16 5.74 37.81
N SER A 165 -16.64 4.54 37.46
CA SER A 165 -17.76 3.91 38.17
C SER A 165 -17.39 3.39 39.55
N SER A 166 -16.15 2.94 39.75
CA SER A 166 -15.66 2.42 41.03
C SER A 166 -15.44 3.56 42.04
N ASP A 167 -14.77 4.63 41.63
CA ASP A 167 -14.61 5.86 42.42
C ASP A 167 -15.97 6.50 42.72
N GLY A 168 -16.87 6.58 41.72
CA GLY A 168 -18.21 7.13 41.90
C GLY A 168 -19.05 6.34 42.91
N ALA A 169 -19.03 5.01 42.84
CA ALA A 169 -19.71 4.14 43.81
C ALA A 169 -19.08 4.23 45.21
N THR A 170 -17.75 4.28 45.30
CA THR A 170 -17.03 4.39 46.57
C THR A 170 -17.31 5.73 47.25
N ALA A 171 -17.31 6.83 46.49
CA ALA A 171 -17.64 8.17 46.99
C ALA A 171 -19.10 8.26 47.46
N ALA A 172 -20.05 7.74 46.68
CA ALA A 172 -21.47 7.70 47.07
C ALA A 172 -21.69 6.89 48.35
N THR A 173 -21.02 5.74 48.49
CA THR A 173 -21.11 4.89 49.69
C THR A 173 -20.51 5.58 50.91
N ALA A 174 -19.33 6.19 50.79
CA ALA A 174 -18.71 6.96 51.86
C ALA A 174 -19.54 8.18 52.30
N GLN A 175 -20.28 8.79 51.36
CA GLN A 175 -21.15 9.93 51.63
C GLN A 175 -22.44 9.50 52.34
N ALA A 176 -23.03 8.35 51.99
CA ALA A 176 -24.18 7.77 52.68
C ALA A 176 -23.85 7.43 54.16
N VAL A 177 -22.73 6.75 54.41
CA VAL A 177 -22.27 6.43 55.77
C VAL A 177 -22.01 7.70 56.60
N ARG A 178 -21.51 8.77 55.97
CA ARG A 178 -21.33 10.08 56.63
C ARG A 178 -22.64 10.74 57.04
N THR A 179 -23.71 10.57 56.26
CA THR A 179 -25.05 11.10 56.63
C THR A 179 -25.72 10.27 57.72
N GLU A 180 -25.53 8.96 57.76
CA GLU A 180 -26.05 8.11 58.84
C GLU A 180 -25.33 8.34 60.18
N ALA A 181 -24.02 8.60 60.14
CA ALA A 181 -23.23 8.92 61.35
C ALA A 181 -23.44 10.35 61.91
N ALA A 182 -24.28 11.17 61.27
CA ALA A 182 -24.58 12.54 61.66
C ALA A 182 -26.03 12.75 62.13
N ALA A 183 -26.79 11.65 62.29
CA ALA A 183 -28.17 11.60 62.76
C ALA A 183 -28.25 10.93 64.14
#